data_AF-A0AAD8FKW7-F1
#
_entry.id   AF-A0AAD8FKW7-F1
#
_cell.length_a   1.000
_cell.length_b   1.000
_cell.length_c   1.000
_cell.angle_alpha   90.00
_cell.angle_beta   90.00
_cell.angle_gamma   90.00
#
_symmetry.space_group_name_H-M   'P 1'
#
loop_
_entity.id
_entity.type
_entity.pdbx_description
1 polymer ?
#
loop_
_entity_poly.entity_id
_entity_poly.type
_entity_poly.pdbx_seq_one_letter_code
_entity_poly.pdbx_strand_id
1 'polypeptide(L)' 'KSANLYTVKTIGKLEILQKNYDNINLWVGLNDINVENVFRWEDDNTICDSSCRGQVFAQGNVQ' A
#
# COMPACT_ATOMS: atom_id res chain seq x y z
N LYS A 1 -0.12 -6.43 22.16
CA LYS A 1 -0.68 -6.03 20.84
C LYS A 1 0.41 -5.26 20.13
N SER A 2 0.90 -5.75 18.99
CA SER A 2 1.83 -4.99 18.16
C SER A 2 1.06 -4.01 17.27
N ALA A 3 1.72 -2.93 16.88
CA ALA A 3 1.25 -2.00 15.88
C ALA A 3 2.05 -2.22 14.59
N ASN A 4 1.35 -2.19 13.47
CA ASN A 4 1.88 -2.43 12.13
C ASN A 4 1.73 -1.15 11.30
N LEU A 5 2.55 -0.99 10.26
CA LEU A 5 2.34 0.10 9.30
C LEU A 5 0.99 -0.06 8.58
N TYR A 6 0.41 1.05 8.15
CA TYR A 6 -0.97 1.05 7.66
C TYR A 6 -1.14 0.27 6.35
N THR A 7 -2.19 -0.56 6.29
CA THR A 7 -2.51 -1.41 5.14
C THR A 7 -3.52 -0.76 4.21
N VAL A 8 -3.14 -0.62 2.93
CA VAL A 8 -3.95 0.03 1.89
C VAL A 8 -4.30 -0.98 0.79
N LYS A 9 -5.38 -1.74 1.00
CA LYS A 9 -5.86 -2.78 0.06
C LYS A 9 -7.10 -2.36 -0.75
N THR A 10 -7.63 -1.17 -0.51
CA THR A 10 -8.83 -0.67 -1.19
C THR A 10 -8.69 0.81 -1.54
N ILE A 11 -9.40 1.25 -2.58
CA ILE A 11 -9.47 2.67 -2.98
C ILE A 11 -9.97 3.53 -1.81
N GLY A 12 -11.03 3.10 -1.10
CA GLY A 12 -11.55 3.87 0.04
C GLY A 12 -10.52 4.11 1.16
N LYS A 13 -9.61 3.16 1.40
CA LYS A 13 -8.49 3.39 2.35
C LYS A 13 -7.47 4.38 1.81
N LEU A 14 -7.18 4.32 0.51
CA LEU A 14 -6.29 5.28 -0.15
C LEU A 14 -6.89 6.69 -0.12
N GLU A 15 -8.19 6.84 -0.43
CA GLU A 15 -8.92 8.11 -0.36
C GLU A 15 -8.90 8.71 1.04
N ILE A 16 -9.04 7.88 2.09
CA ILE A 16 -8.92 8.33 3.49
C ILE A 16 -7.52 8.90 3.76
N LEU A 17 -6.45 8.27 3.26
CA LEU A 17 -5.10 8.80 3.43
C LEU A 17 -4.92 10.11 2.67
N GLN A 18 -5.30 10.15 1.39
CA GLN A 18 -5.18 11.33 0.53
C GLN A 18 -5.98 12.52 1.08
N LYS A 19 -7.18 12.28 1.61
CA LYS A 19 -8.05 13.33 2.14
C LYS A 19 -7.55 13.91 3.46
N ASN A 20 -7.01 13.09 4.35
CA ASN A 20 -6.64 13.53 5.70
C ASN A 20 -5.17 13.96 5.82
N TYR A 21 -4.33 13.53 4.88
CA TYR A 21 -2.89 13.74 4.90
C TYR A 21 -2.40 14.27 3.55
N ASP A 22 -3.03 15.34 3.08
CA ASP A 22 -2.63 16.01 1.85
C ASP A 22 -1.23 16.64 2.00
N ASN A 23 -0.42 16.55 0.93
CA ASN A 23 0.95 17.08 0.84
C ASN A 23 1.98 16.53 1.84
N ILE A 24 1.79 15.32 2.37
CA ILE A 24 2.84 14.63 3.14
C ILE A 24 3.13 13.23 2.60
N ASN A 25 4.39 12.80 2.71
CA ASN A 25 4.79 11.44 2.40
C ASN A 25 4.50 10.55 3.61
N LEU A 26 3.77 9.45 3.38
CA LEU A 26 3.43 8.47 4.40
C LEU A 26 4.05 7.10 4.06
N TRP A 27 4.62 6.46 5.07
CA TRP A 27 5.00 5.06 5.00
C TRP A 27 3.77 4.16 5.21
N VAL A 28 3.62 3.15 4.36
CA VAL A 28 2.59 2.11 4.44
C VAL A 28 3.24 0.74 4.60
N GLY A 29 2.47 -0.27 4.98
CA GLY A 29 3.00 -1.61 5.31
C GLY A 29 3.41 -2.48 4.12
N LEU A 30 3.36 -1.97 2.88
CA LEU A 30 3.72 -2.73 1.70
C LEU A 30 5.23 -2.72 1.48
N ASN A 31 5.86 -3.89 1.46
CA ASN A 31 7.30 -4.02 1.26
C ASN A 31 7.65 -5.41 0.68
N ASP A 32 8.87 -5.57 0.18
CA ASP A 32 9.41 -6.82 -0.36
C ASP A 32 10.66 -7.30 0.41
N ILE A 33 10.80 -6.90 1.68
CA ILE A 33 12.01 -7.15 2.51
C ILE A 33 12.38 -8.64 2.63
N ASN A 34 11.38 -9.53 2.53
CA ASN A 34 11.60 -10.97 2.64
C ASN A 34 12.10 -11.60 1.34
N VAL A 35 11.56 -11.16 0.20
CA VAL A 35 11.87 -11.69 -1.14
C VAL A 35 11.70 -10.54 -2.12
N GLU A 36 12.80 -10.09 -2.69
CA GLU A 36 12.86 -9.04 -3.70
C GLU A 36 11.81 -9.26 -4.80
N ASN A 37 11.10 -8.20 -5.21
CA ASN A 37 9.99 -8.21 -6.17
C ASN A 37 8.69 -8.91 -5.69
N VAL A 38 8.65 -9.50 -4.50
CA VAL A 38 7.44 -10.12 -3.93
C VAL A 38 6.91 -9.25 -2.78
N PHE A 39 6.04 -8.32 -3.15
CA PHE A 39 5.49 -7.34 -2.22
C PHE A 39 4.41 -7.95 -1.34
N ARG A 40 4.56 -7.78 -0.02
CA ARG A 40 3.67 -8.29 1.02
C ARG A 40 3.25 -7.17 1.96
N TRP A 41 2.04 -7.31 2.49
CA TRP A 41 1.59 -6.47 3.58
C TRP A 41 2.11 -7.02 4.90
N GLU A 42 2.77 -6.16 5.68
CA GLU A 42 3.35 -6.54 6.97
C GLU A 42 2.30 -6.99 8.00
N ASP A 43 1.03 -6.59 7.83
CA ASP A 43 -0.03 -6.92 8.77
C ASP A 43 -0.51 -8.37 8.72
N ASP A 44 -0.61 -8.97 7.53
CA ASP A 44 -1.18 -10.30 7.33
C ASP A 44 -0.40 -11.17 6.33
N ASN A 45 0.76 -10.72 5.86
CA ASN A 45 1.62 -11.39 4.89
C ASN A 45 0.98 -11.70 3.52
N THR A 46 -0.18 -11.12 3.20
CA THR A 46 -0.81 -11.29 1.89
C THR A 46 0.03 -10.63 0.80
N ILE A 47 0.09 -11.28 -0.37
CA ILE A 47 0.86 -10.80 -1.52
C ILE A 47 0.03 -9.75 -2.27
N CYS A 48 0.65 -8.62 -2.59
CA CYS A 48 0.08 -7.62 -3.50
C CYS A 48 0.63 -7.84 -4.92
N ASP A 49 -0.10 -8.59 -5.72
CA ASP A 49 0.23 -8.88 -7.12
C ASP A 49 -0.26 -7.78 -8.08
N SER A 50 -0.37 -8.08 -9.38
CA SER A 50 -0.87 -7.14 -10.39
C SER A 50 -2.34 -6.73 -10.17
N SER A 51 -3.16 -7.61 -9.58
CA SER A 51 -4.55 -7.30 -9.26
C SER A 51 -4.63 -6.27 -8.14
N CYS A 52 -3.92 -6.50 -7.04
CA CYS A 52 -3.83 -5.56 -5.93
C CYS A 52 -3.29 -4.19 -6.37
N ARG A 53 -2.19 -4.17 -7.15
CA ARG A 53 -1.64 -2.93 -7.70
C ARG A 53 -2.66 -2.23 -8.60
N GLY A 54 -3.24 -2.92 -9.58
CA GLY A 54 -4.20 -2.32 -10.52
C GLY A 54 -5.47 -1.78 -9.87
N GLN A 55 -5.89 -2.34 -8.73
CA GLN A 55 -7.08 -1.88 -8.01
C GLN A 55 -6.83 -0.65 -7.14
N VAL A 56 -5.65 -0.53 -6.52
CA VAL A 56 -5.38 0.49 -5.50
C VAL A 56 -4.39 1.54 -5.98
N PHE A 57 -3.31 1.11 -6.63
CA PHE A 57 -2.23 1.97 -7.10
C PHE A 57 -2.24 1.94 -8.62
N ALA A 58 -3.20 2.65 -9.22
CA ALA A 58 -3.21 2.84 -10.66
C ALA A 58 -1.83 3.34 -11.10
N GLN A 59 -1.31 2.79 -12.21
CA GLN A 59 -0.05 3.20 -12.79
C GLN A 59 -0.10 4.72 -12.98
N GLY A 60 0.79 5.44 -12.29
CA GLY A 60 0.91 6.87 -12.49
C GLY A 60 1.14 7.11 -13.97
N ASN A 61 0.25 7.86 -14.62
CA ASN A 61 0.62 8.51 -15.87
C ASN A 61 1.75 9.46 -15.47
N VAL A 62 2.99 9.04 -15.75
CA VAL A 62 4.13 9.96 -15.84
C VAL A 62 3.73 11.01 -16.87
N GLN A 63 3.32 12.18 -16.38
CA GLN A 63 3.34 13.41 -17.18
C GLN A 63 4.79 13.86 -17.35
#